data_AF-A0A9Q0D9Q8-F1
#
_entry.id   AF-A0A9Q0D9Q8-F1
#
_cell.length_a   1.000
_cell.length_b   1.000
_cell.length_c   1.000
_cell.angle_alpha   90.00
_cell.angle_beta   90.00
_cell.angle_gamma   90.00
#
_symmetry.space_group_name_H-M   'P 1'
#
loop_
_entity.id
_entity.type
_entity.pdbx_description
1 polymer ?
#
loop_
_entity_poly.entity_id
_entity_poly.type
_entity_poly.pdbx_seq_one_letter_code
_entity_poly.pdbx_strand_id
1 'polypeptide(L)'
;MDSSYKDLPLHSAVRWLSCGKALEWFVGCFDAIKAILAEKGHDNPELEDEKWVVKLMFLTDITGHLNKLNLKLQGAGQTVLDMFDTWKAFVGKLAIFSDDVATSTFRYFSHLRELSPQHSISMDACSLS
;
A
#
# COMPACT_ATOMS: atom_id res chain seq x y z
N MET A 1 -10.39 -12.04 -22.08
CA MET A 1 -9.76 -12.35 -20.78
C MET A 1 -10.73 -11.89 -19.71
N ASP A 2 -11.30 -12.82 -18.96
CA ASP A 2 -12.31 -12.53 -17.94
C ASP A 2 -11.67 -11.81 -16.75
N SER A 3 -11.93 -10.51 -16.63
CA SER A 3 -11.53 -9.74 -15.44
C SER A 3 -12.49 -10.06 -14.30
N SER A 4 -12.03 -10.85 -13.33
CA SER A 4 -12.74 -11.14 -12.07
C SER A 4 -12.69 -9.94 -11.09
N TYR A 5 -12.85 -8.71 -11.58
CA TYR A 5 -12.95 -7.54 -10.73
C TYR A 5 -14.38 -6.99 -10.82
N LYS A 6 -15.21 -7.39 -9.85
CA LYS A 6 -16.56 -6.84 -9.66
C LYS A 6 -16.44 -5.36 -9.27
N ASP A 7 -17.39 -4.56 -9.74
CA ASP A 7 -17.47 -3.11 -9.55
C ASP A 7 -16.99 -2.65 -8.17
N LEU A 8 -15.99 -1.76 -8.17
CA LEU A 8 -15.43 -1.18 -6.97
C LEU A 8 -16.46 -0.20 -6.36
N PRO A 9 -16.93 -0.41 -5.12
CA PRO A 9 -17.76 0.58 -4.47
C PRO A 9 -16.87 1.77 -4.09
N LEU A 10 -16.84 2.78 -4.95
CA LEU A 10 -16.16 4.06 -4.72
C LEU A 10 -16.77 4.83 -3.54
N HIS A 11 -17.97 4.45 -3.09
CA HIS A 11 -18.67 5.07 -1.96
C HIS A 11 -18.54 4.23 -0.68
N SER A 12 -17.44 4.44 0.05
CA SER A 12 -17.42 4.29 1.50
C SER A 12 -17.57 5.69 2.10
N ALA A 13 -18.37 5.85 3.16
CA ALA A 13 -18.47 7.12 3.89
C ALA A 13 -17.12 7.58 4.50
N VAL A 14 -16.11 6.73 4.43
CA VAL A 14 -14.76 6.95 4.93
C VAL A 14 -13.78 6.94 3.76
N ARG A 15 -13.48 8.14 3.26
CA ARG A 15 -12.75 8.41 1.99
C ARG A 15 -11.41 7.70 1.84
N TRP A 16 -10.75 7.37 2.95
CA TRP A 16 -9.45 6.72 2.92
C TRP A 16 -9.52 5.19 2.81
N LEU A 17 -10.63 4.54 3.22
CA LEU A 17 -10.85 3.12 2.95
C LEU A 17 -10.99 2.87 1.44
N SER A 18 -11.70 3.76 0.74
CA SER A 18 -11.80 3.73 -0.73
C SER A 18 -10.46 4.07 -1.39
N CYS A 19 -9.67 5.01 -0.85
CA CYS A 19 -8.33 5.30 -1.39
C CYS A 19 -7.37 4.11 -1.25
N GLY A 20 -7.36 3.41 -0.12
CA GLY A 20 -6.53 2.21 0.05
C GLY A 20 -6.90 1.09 -0.93
N LYS A 21 -8.21 0.86 -1.13
CA LYS A 21 -8.68 -0.10 -2.13
C LYS A 21 -8.37 0.32 -3.57
N ALA A 22 -8.46 1.61 -3.87
CA ALA A 22 -8.10 2.14 -5.18
C ALA A 22 -6.60 1.98 -5.46
N LEU A 23 -5.74 2.20 -4.46
CA LEU A 23 -4.29 1.95 -4.55
C LEU A 23 -3.99 0.47 -4.79
N GLU A 24 -4.61 -0.42 -4.00
CA GLU A 24 -4.45 -1.87 -4.15
C GLU A 24 -4.83 -2.34 -5.56
N TRP A 25 -5.95 -1.81 -6.08
CA TRP A 25 -6.39 -2.09 -7.45
C TRP A 25 -5.43 -1.53 -8.50
N PHE A 26 -4.98 -0.28 -8.31
CA PHE A 26 -4.05 0.39 -9.21
C PHE A 26 -2.72 -0.39 -9.30
N VAL A 27 -2.18 -0.84 -8.18
CA VAL A 27 -0.98 -1.70 -8.14
C VAL A 27 -1.24 -3.04 -8.81
N GLY A 28 -2.38 -3.68 -8.55
CA GLY A 28 -2.75 -4.94 -9.20
C GLY A 28 -2.92 -4.85 -10.73
N CYS A 29 -3.19 -3.65 -11.25
CA CYS A 29 -3.29 -3.39 -12.69
C CYS A 29 -2.09 -2.58 -13.23
N PHE A 30 -1.03 -2.41 -12.46
CA PHE A 30 0.03 -1.44 -12.75
C PHE A 30 0.69 -1.67 -14.12
N ASP A 31 1.06 -2.90 -14.43
CA ASP A 31 1.68 -3.26 -15.72
C ASP A 31 0.72 -3.07 -16.90
N ALA A 32 -0.57 -3.39 -16.73
CA ALA A 32 -1.57 -3.17 -17.76
C ALA A 32 -1.79 -1.67 -18.02
N ILE A 33 -1.76 -0.84 -16.97
CA ILE A 33 -1.89 0.61 -17.07
C ILE A 33 -0.67 1.20 -17.82
N LYS A 34 0.55 0.76 -17.49
CA LYS A 34 1.77 1.14 -18.23
C LYS A 34 1.65 0.81 -19.72
N ALA A 35 1.22 -0.41 -20.05
CA ALA A 35 1.05 -0.84 -21.44
C ALA A 35 0.04 0.03 -22.21
N ILE A 36 -1.13 0.30 -21.61
CA ILE A 36 -2.17 1.14 -22.24
C ILE A 36 -1.70 2.58 -22.45
N LEU A 37 -0.94 3.15 -21.50
CA LEU A 37 -0.42 4.51 -21.62
C LEU A 37 0.64 4.61 -22.72
N ALA A 38 1.53 3.62 -22.81
CA ALA A 38 2.51 3.51 -23.87
C ALA A 38 1.86 3.39 -25.26
N GLU A 39 0.83 2.53 -25.41
CA GLU A 39 0.06 2.39 -26.65
C GLU A 39 -0.61 3.70 -27.10
N LYS A 40 -1.06 4.52 -26.14
CA LYS A 40 -1.68 5.82 -26.40
C LYS A 40 -0.67 6.96 -26.63
N GLY A 41 0.63 6.67 -26.54
CA GLY A 41 1.68 7.68 -26.68
C GLY A 41 1.74 8.69 -25.54
N HIS A 42 1.21 8.33 -24.37
CA HIS A 42 1.36 9.14 -23.16
C HIS A 42 2.67 8.78 -22.47
N ASP A 43 3.61 9.70 -22.46
CA ASP A 43 4.85 9.58 -21.70
C ASP A 43 4.59 9.95 -20.24
N ASN A 44 4.80 9.02 -19.32
CA ASN A 44 4.56 9.15 -17.89
C ASN A 44 5.85 8.72 -17.18
N PRO A 45 6.85 9.62 -17.07
CA PRO A 45 8.17 9.28 -16.59
C PRO A 45 8.17 8.70 -15.17
N GLU A 46 7.16 9.02 -14.37
CA GLU A 46 6.98 8.48 -13.02
C GLU A 46 6.75 6.97 -13.00
N LEU A 47 6.11 6.41 -14.03
CA LEU A 47 5.82 4.97 -14.10
C LEU A 47 7.06 4.12 -14.41
N GLU A 48 8.08 4.76 -14.97
CA GLU A 48 9.40 4.17 -15.27
C GLU A 48 10.45 4.53 -14.20
N ASP A 49 10.19 5.52 -13.34
CA ASP A 49 11.06 5.87 -12.21
C ASP A 49 10.93 4.82 -11.09
N GLU A 50 11.97 4.00 -10.96
CA GLU A 50 12.11 2.97 -9.93
C GLU A 50 11.86 3.52 -8.51
N LYS A 51 12.34 4.72 -8.18
CA LYS A 51 12.13 5.32 -6.85
C LYS A 51 10.66 5.69 -6.63
N TRP A 52 9.98 6.12 -7.69
CA TRP A 52 8.55 6.41 -7.62
C TRP A 52 7.74 5.13 -7.45
N VAL A 53 8.08 4.07 -8.20
CA VAL A 53 7.45 2.75 -8.08
C VAL A 53 7.62 2.19 -6.66
N VAL A 54 8.83 2.24 -6.09
CA VAL A 54 9.08 1.84 -4.69
C VAL A 54 8.19 2.60 -3.71
N LYS A 55 8.06 3.93 -3.87
CA LYS A 55 7.17 4.75 -3.02
C LYS A 55 5.71 4.35 -3.17
N LEU A 56 5.26 4.05 -4.39
CA LEU A 56 3.90 3.60 -4.65
C LEU A 56 3.61 2.25 -3.96
N MET A 57 4.52 1.28 -4.07
CA MET A 57 4.38 -0.03 -3.44
C MET A 57 4.35 0.10 -1.91
N PHE A 58 5.27 0.88 -1.33
CA PHE A 58 5.28 1.19 0.10
C PHE A 58 3.96 1.83 0.55
N LEU A 59 3.49 2.84 -0.19
CA LEU A 59 2.25 3.57 0.13
C LEU A 59 1.04 2.64 0.10
N THR A 60 1.00 1.72 -0.85
CA THR A 60 -0.08 0.75 -1.00
C THR A 60 -0.10 -0.21 0.20
N ASP A 61 1.04 -0.79 0.56
CA ASP A 61 1.17 -1.68 1.71
C ASP A 61 0.80 -0.99 3.04
N ILE A 62 1.34 0.21 3.33
CA ILE A 62 1.04 0.92 4.59
C ILE A 62 -0.43 1.35 4.67
N THR A 63 -1.01 1.77 3.54
CA THR A 63 -2.43 2.12 3.48
C THR A 63 -3.29 0.88 3.71
N GLY A 64 -2.87 -0.29 3.22
CA GLY A 64 -3.50 -1.58 3.52
C GLY A 64 -3.53 -1.90 5.02
N HIS A 65 -2.43 -1.64 5.74
CA HIS A 65 -2.37 -1.82 7.20
C HIS A 65 -3.27 -0.84 7.94
N LEU A 66 -3.26 0.44 7.55
CA LEU A 66 -4.13 1.46 8.13
C LEU A 66 -5.62 1.14 7.88
N ASN A 67 -5.94 0.65 6.68
CA ASN A 67 -7.30 0.22 6.31
C ASN A 67 -7.78 -0.93 7.20
N LYS A 68 -6.91 -1.92 7.49
CA LYS A 68 -7.20 -3.01 8.45
C LYS A 68 -7.42 -2.49 9.86
N LEU A 69 -6.61 -1.53 10.32
CA LEU A 69 -6.80 -0.88 11.62
C LEU A 69 -8.18 -0.22 11.67
N ASN A 70 -8.51 0.57 10.66
CA ASN A 70 -9.76 1.31 10.62
C ASN A 70 -10.99 0.41 10.67
N LEU A 71 -10.99 -0.67 9.89
CA LEU A 71 -12.08 -1.62 9.87
C LEU A 71 -12.27 -2.28 11.24
N LYS A 72 -11.19 -2.51 11.99
CA LYS A 72 -11.29 -2.97 13.37
C LYS A 72 -11.92 -1.91 14.26
N LEU A 73 -11.41 -0.67 14.22
CA LEU A 73 -11.92 0.45 15.02
C LEU A 73 -13.38 0.79 14.74
N GLN A 74 -13.85 0.59 13.51
CA GLN A 74 -15.24 0.83 13.10
C GLN A 74 -16.14 -0.41 13.25
N GLY A 75 -15.62 -1.52 13.77
CA GLY A 75 -16.38 -2.74 13.99
C GLY A 75 -17.52 -2.51 14.98
N ALA A 76 -18.69 -3.12 14.72
CA ALA A 76 -19.80 -3.07 15.66
C ALA A 76 -19.43 -3.75 16.99
N GLY A 77 -19.87 -3.19 18.10
CA GLY A 77 -19.68 -3.76 19.43
C GLY A 77 -18.32 -3.48 20.09
N GLN A 78 -17.50 -2.57 19.55
CA GLN A 78 -16.27 -2.15 20.20
C GLN A 78 -16.52 -1.18 21.35
N THR A 79 -15.90 -1.42 22.51
CA THR A 79 -15.83 -0.43 23.59
C THR A 79 -14.66 0.54 23.34
N VAL A 80 -14.67 1.68 24.04
CA VAL A 80 -13.56 2.65 24.00
C VAL A 80 -12.24 2.01 24.45
N LEU A 81 -12.29 1.08 25.40
CA LEU A 81 -11.11 0.35 25.86
C LEU A 81 -10.57 -0.58 24.76
N ASP A 82 -11.44 -1.31 24.06
CA ASP A 82 -11.04 -2.17 22.93
C ASP A 82 -10.40 -1.36 21.80
N MET A 83 -10.96 -0.19 21.50
CA MET A 83 -10.41 0.72 20.50
C MET A 83 -9.03 1.22 20.92
N PHE A 84 -8.86 1.61 22.19
CA PHE A 84 -7.59 2.09 22.73
C PHE A 84 -6.51 1.00 22.72
N ASP A 85 -6.86 -0.24 23.07
CA ASP A 85 -5.94 -1.37 23.01
C ASP A 85 -5.57 -1.73 21.57
N THR A 86 -6.54 -1.68 20.66
CA THR A 86 -6.31 -1.87 19.22
C THR A 86 -5.35 -0.81 18.66
N TRP A 87 -5.55 0.46 19.03
CA TRP A 87 -4.67 1.56 18.67
C TRP A 87 -3.24 1.38 19.22
N LYS A 88 -3.10 1.11 20.53
CA LYS A 88 -1.79 0.86 21.16
C LYS A 88 -1.04 -0.29 20.50
N ALA A 89 -1.74 -1.40 20.22
CA ALA A 89 -1.16 -2.53 19.52
C ALA A 89 -0.70 -2.16 18.10
N PHE A 90 -1.42 -1.28 17.40
CA PHE A 90 -1.00 -0.80 16.09
C PHE A 90 0.22 0.11 16.16
N VAL A 91 0.31 1.01 17.15
CA VAL A 91 1.53 1.81 17.38
C VAL A 91 2.74 0.91 17.60
N GLY A 92 2.60 -0.17 18.37
CA GLY A 92 3.66 -1.18 18.52
C GLY A 92 4.06 -1.87 17.20
N LYS A 93 3.09 -2.12 16.31
CA LYS A 93 3.36 -2.67 14.98
C LYS A 93 4.11 -1.69 14.08
N LEU A 94 3.91 -0.38 14.21
CA LEU A 94 4.64 0.61 13.42
C LEU A 94 6.15 0.54 13.69
N ALA A 95 6.56 0.29 14.94
CA ALA A 95 7.97 0.06 15.26
C ALA A 95 8.51 -1.19 14.53
N ILE A 96 7.77 -2.30 14.59
CA ILE A 96 8.11 -3.55 13.88
C ILE A 96 8.18 -3.32 12.36
N PHE A 97 7.27 -2.54 11.80
CA PHE A 97 7.25 -2.21 10.37
C PHE A 97 8.46 -1.36 9.98
N SER A 98 8.84 -0.39 10.82
CA SER A 98 10.04 0.42 10.61
C SER A 98 11.29 -0.45 10.57
N ASP A 99 11.42 -1.39 11.51
CA ASP A 99 12.55 -2.32 11.55
C ASP A 99 12.57 -3.27 10.35
N ASP A 100 11.42 -3.79 9.93
CA ASP A 100 11.25 -4.66 8.75
C ASP A 100 11.65 -3.96 7.44
N VAL A 101 11.37 -2.66 7.34
CA VAL A 101 11.77 -1.83 6.20
C VAL A 101 13.27 -1.50 6.27
N ALA A 102 13.79 -1.11 7.44
CA ALA A 102 15.19 -0.78 7.63
C ALA A 102 16.12 -1.98 7.36
N THR A 103 15.68 -3.19 7.71
CA THR A 103 16.40 -4.43 7.43
C THR A 103 16.15 -5.01 6.04
N SER A 104 15.30 -4.36 5.22
CA SER A 104 14.90 -4.81 3.89
C SER A 104 14.35 -6.24 3.85
N THR A 105 13.74 -6.69 4.95
CA THR A 105 13.11 -8.03 5.02
C THR A 105 11.72 -8.04 4.39
N PHE A 106 11.03 -6.90 4.39
CA PHE A 106 9.71 -6.68 3.77
C PHE A 106 8.68 -7.77 4.09
N ARG A 107 8.71 -8.31 5.31
CA ARG A 107 7.78 -9.35 5.75
C ARG A 107 6.34 -8.85 5.77
N TYR A 108 6.14 -7.59 6.13
CA TYR A 108 4.82 -6.96 6.25
C TYR A 108 4.45 -6.09 5.05
N PHE A 109 5.35 -5.95 4.08
CA PHE A 109 5.18 -5.13 2.88
C PHE A 109 5.24 -6.04 1.66
N SER A 110 4.10 -6.63 1.30
CA SER A 110 3.99 -7.63 0.22
C SER A 110 4.37 -7.06 -1.13
N HIS A 111 3.89 -5.86 -1.46
CA HIS A 111 4.15 -5.22 -2.75
C HIS A 111 5.63 -4.82 -2.87
N LEU A 112 6.24 -4.31 -1.79
CA LEU A 112 7.68 -4.06 -1.77
C LEU A 112 8.51 -5.34 -1.89
N ARG A 113 8.08 -6.43 -1.24
CA ARG A 113 8.77 -7.72 -1.32
C ARG A 113 8.71 -8.33 -2.72
N GLU A 114 7.61 -8.14 -3.43
CA GLU A 114 7.45 -8.62 -4.81
C GLU A 114 8.30 -7.81 -5.79
N LEU A 115 8.61 -6.55 -5.47
CA LEU A 115 9.50 -5.68 -6.25
C LEU A 115 10.99 -6.01 -6.03
N SER A 116 11.38 -6.51 -4.85
CA SER A 116 12.78 -6.72 -4.45
C SER A 116 13.61 -7.72 -5.30
N PRO A 117 13.05 -8.75 -5.95
CA PRO A 117 13.81 -9.60 -6.85
C PRO A 117 14.10 -8.95 -8.22
N GLN A 118 13.35 -7.90 -8.58
CA GLN A 118 13.41 -7.27 -9.91
C GLN A 118 14.33 -6.05 -9.95
N HIS A 119 14.64 -5.49 -8.77
CA HIS A 119 15.35 -4.24 -8.62
C HIS A 119 16.30 -4.36 -7.42
N SER A 120 17.56 -3.95 -7.57
CA SER A 120 18.49 -3.81 -6.44
C SER A 120 18.02 -2.64 -5.57
N ILE A 121 16.99 -2.88 -4.74
CA ILE A 121 16.42 -1.89 -3.84
C ILE A 121 17.48 -1.52 -2.81
N SER A 122 18.28 -0.50 -3.11
CA SER A 122 19.00 0.27 -2.10
C SER A 122 18.03 1.32 -1.57
N MET A 123 17.67 1.18 -0.30
CA MET A 123 16.88 2.16 0.44
C MET A 123 17.77 3.28 1.04
N ASP A 124 18.94 3.55 0.46
CA ASP A 124 19.90 4.55 0.95
C ASP A 124 19.45 6.01 0.73
N ALA A 125 18.15 6.25 0.51
CA ALA A 125 17.56 7.59 0.45
C ALA A 125 16.59 7.87 1.62
N CYS A 126 16.45 6.97 2.59
CA CYS A 126 15.73 7.26 3.84
C CYS A 126 16.67 7.76 4.95
N SER A 127 17.78 8.41 4.60
CA SER A 127 18.49 9.29 5.52
C SER A 127 17.71 10.60 5.63
N LEU A 128 16.73 10.63 6.54
CA LEU A 128 16.22 11.90 7.05
C LEU A 128 17.35 12.59 7.82
N SER A 129 17.97 13.57 7.20
CA SER A 129 18.73 14.65 7.84
C SER A 129 18.57 15.91 7.01
#